data_AF-A0A9E3TFJ4-F1
#
_entry.id   AF-A0A9E3TFJ4-F1
#
_cell.length_a   1.000
_cell.length_b   1.000
_cell.length_c   1.000
_cell.angle_alpha   90.00
_cell.angle_beta   90.00
_cell.angle_gamma   90.00
#
_symmetry.space_group_name_H-M   'P 1'
#
loop_
_entity.id
_entity.type
_entity.pdbx_description
1 polymer ?
#
loop_
_entity_poly.entity_id
_entity_poly.type
_entity_poly.pdbx_seq_one_letter_code
_entity_poly.pdbx_strand_id
1 'polypeptide(L)'
;MTMRGAGAALVILVTSTAYSSSGAPAPVSSITVDPVAQTMGTMRIVSTLLVDQQRREGVFPLADSRFHRVQDALGPQPGIQAAKLARDGWGHPLWYRAVRGTHQLISYGADGSADQNYDDQNLYAARFQPVVDAPDPRNDLVLIDARFVRRPFGSRSREFETINAINAIFIASASFAIDNNRYPGSAAEFRPVSELAAELAPTYIQDLPLNDGWGRPLVYASHAGTFVLASFGENGVPEVAYYTDLPCNLQAFGGEVTIDEGGDVVQVCGVFANWPRGTEP
;
A
#
# COMPACT_ATOMS: atom_id res chain seq x y z
N MET A 1 8.27 11.73 -84.95
CA MET A 1 8.07 12.82 -83.96
C MET A 1 8.77 12.37 -82.69
N THR A 2 9.94 12.94 -82.44
CA THR A 2 10.94 12.53 -81.46
C THR A 2 10.94 13.52 -80.30
N MET A 3 10.72 13.06 -79.06
CA MET A 3 11.01 13.85 -77.87
C MET A 3 11.88 13.06 -76.90
N ARG A 4 13.05 13.64 -76.63
CA ARG A 4 14.10 13.19 -75.72
C ARG A 4 13.70 13.51 -74.28
N GLY A 5 13.80 12.54 -73.38
CA GLY A 5 13.72 12.77 -71.93
C GLY A 5 15.06 13.27 -71.40
N ALA A 6 15.03 14.38 -70.66
CA ALA A 6 16.16 14.91 -69.92
C ALA A 6 16.11 14.37 -68.48
N GLY A 7 17.17 13.66 -68.06
CA GLY A 7 17.34 13.21 -66.68
C GLY A 7 17.91 14.32 -65.81
N ALA A 8 17.24 14.63 -64.70
CA ALA A 8 17.72 15.53 -63.67
C ALA A 8 18.53 14.74 -62.63
N ALA A 9 19.80 15.08 -62.45
CA ALA A 9 20.67 14.52 -61.42
C ALA A 9 20.47 15.27 -60.10
N LEU A 10 20.09 14.54 -59.06
CA LEU A 10 19.95 15.02 -57.68
C LEU A 10 21.32 14.96 -56.99
N VAL A 11 21.87 16.12 -56.62
CA VAL A 11 23.10 16.24 -55.83
C VAL A 11 22.71 16.43 -54.36
N ILE A 12 23.04 15.46 -53.51
CA ILE A 12 22.85 15.54 -52.06
C ILE A 12 24.15 16.06 -51.45
N LEU A 13 24.12 17.28 -50.93
CA LEU A 13 25.18 17.81 -50.06
C LEU A 13 25.01 17.25 -48.65
N VAL A 14 26.00 16.52 -48.15
CA VAL A 14 26.09 16.10 -46.75
C VAL A 14 27.01 17.07 -46.02
N THR A 15 26.45 17.92 -45.17
CA THR A 15 27.22 18.81 -44.28
C THR A 15 27.53 18.08 -42.97
N SER A 16 28.78 17.68 -42.79
CA SER A 16 29.28 17.08 -41.55
C SER A 16 29.56 18.17 -40.50
N THR A 17 28.63 18.40 -39.58
CA THR A 17 28.88 19.19 -38.37
C THR A 17 29.57 18.34 -37.31
N ALA A 18 30.83 18.65 -37.02
CA ALA A 18 31.58 18.06 -35.91
C ALA A 18 31.07 18.64 -34.58
N TYR A 19 30.34 17.83 -33.81
CA TYR A 19 29.89 18.17 -32.45
C TYR A 19 31.03 17.86 -31.47
N SER A 20 31.69 18.88 -30.94
CA SER A 20 32.70 18.74 -29.88
C SER A 20 31.98 18.78 -28.53
N SER A 21 31.81 17.63 -27.87
CA SER A 21 31.23 17.53 -26.53
C SER A 21 32.35 17.44 -25.49
N SER A 22 32.71 18.58 -24.89
CA SER A 22 33.69 18.67 -23.78
C SER A 22 33.03 18.82 -22.40
N GLY A 23 31.77 18.41 -22.26
CA GLY A 23 31.06 18.38 -20.98
C GLY A 23 31.46 17.15 -20.16
N ALA A 24 32.02 17.35 -18.97
CA ALA A 24 32.18 16.27 -18.00
C ALA A 24 30.82 15.60 -17.75
N PRO A 25 30.73 14.25 -17.75
CA PRO A 25 29.47 13.57 -17.53
C PRO A 25 28.90 13.99 -16.18
N ALA A 26 27.64 14.41 -16.16
CA ALA A 26 26.94 14.71 -14.92
C ALA A 26 27.02 13.48 -13.99
N PRO A 27 27.28 13.66 -12.69
CA PRO A 27 27.29 12.55 -11.75
C PRO A 27 25.95 11.82 -11.84
N VAL A 28 26.02 10.51 -12.10
CA VAL A 28 24.84 9.65 -12.14
C VAL A 28 24.26 9.64 -10.73
N SER A 29 23.12 10.30 -10.54
CA SER A 29 22.36 10.22 -9.30
C SER A 29 22.18 8.75 -8.96
N SER A 30 22.64 8.34 -7.77
CA SER A 30 22.52 6.97 -7.31
C SER A 30 21.05 6.55 -7.39
N ILE A 31 20.76 5.54 -8.22
CA ILE A 31 19.43 4.95 -8.31
C ILE A 31 19.03 4.54 -6.89
N THR A 32 18.04 5.24 -6.33
CA THR A 32 17.50 4.89 -5.02
C THR A 32 16.73 3.61 -5.23
N VAL A 33 17.31 2.50 -4.78
CA VAL A 33 16.64 1.21 -4.84
C VAL A 33 15.46 1.26 -3.87
N ASP A 34 14.28 0.87 -4.35
CA ASP A 34 13.09 0.73 -3.52
C ASP A 34 13.40 -0.14 -2.28
N PRO A 35 13.24 0.38 -1.05
CA PRO A 35 13.48 -0.36 0.17
C PRO A 35 12.67 -1.65 0.29
N VAL A 36 11.46 -1.70 -0.27
CA VAL A 36 10.62 -2.91 -0.27
C VAL A 36 11.28 -3.99 -1.13
N ALA A 37 11.58 -3.66 -2.38
CA ALA A 37 12.29 -4.57 -3.29
C ALA A 37 13.64 -5.04 -2.70
N GLN A 38 14.40 -4.13 -2.08
CA GLN A 38 15.64 -4.47 -1.39
C GLN A 38 15.41 -5.46 -0.25
N THR A 39 14.43 -5.21 0.61
CA THR A 39 14.06 -6.11 1.73
C THR A 39 13.68 -7.49 1.23
N MET A 40 12.81 -7.57 0.21
CA MET A 40 12.38 -8.83 -0.36
C MET A 40 13.56 -9.62 -0.96
N GLY A 41 14.47 -8.92 -1.64
CA GLY A 41 15.71 -9.49 -2.15
C GLY A 41 16.59 -10.06 -1.04
N THR A 42 16.81 -9.28 0.03
CA THR A 42 17.57 -9.73 1.20
C THR A 42 16.95 -10.96 1.85
N MET A 43 15.63 -10.95 2.12
CA MET A 43 14.93 -12.08 2.74
C MET A 43 15.03 -13.36 1.89
N ARG A 44 14.99 -13.26 0.56
CA ARG A 44 15.20 -14.42 -0.32
C ARG A 44 16.62 -14.99 -0.23
N ILE A 45 17.64 -14.12 -0.18
CA ILE A 45 19.02 -14.54 0.00
C ILE A 45 19.19 -15.23 1.35
N VAL A 46 18.72 -14.60 2.44
CA VAL A 46 18.78 -15.17 3.79
C VAL A 46 18.06 -16.52 3.85
N SER A 47 16.85 -16.61 3.28
CA SER A 47 16.10 -17.86 3.18
C SER A 47 16.91 -18.96 2.49
N THR A 48 17.63 -18.64 1.42
CA THR A 48 18.46 -19.61 0.69
C THR A 48 19.61 -20.11 1.55
N LEU A 49 20.27 -19.21 2.29
CA LEU A 49 21.36 -19.56 3.20
C LEU A 49 20.88 -20.47 4.35
N LEU A 50 19.72 -20.17 4.94
CA LEU A 50 19.12 -20.98 6.00
C LEU A 50 18.75 -22.38 5.52
N VAL A 51 18.18 -22.50 4.32
CA VAL A 51 17.84 -23.79 3.70
C VAL A 51 19.10 -24.60 3.37
N ASP A 52 20.15 -23.95 2.88
CA ASP A 52 21.44 -24.62 2.64
C ASP A 52 22.10 -25.13 3.93
N GLN A 53 22.05 -24.33 5.00
CA GLN A 53 22.52 -24.76 6.31
C GLN A 53 21.70 -25.93 6.85
N GLN A 54 20.36 -25.88 6.76
CA GLN A 54 19.49 -26.99 7.13
C GLN A 54 19.84 -28.27 6.37
N ARG A 55 20.13 -28.17 5.07
CA ARG A 55 20.53 -29.32 4.25
C ARG A 55 21.84 -29.94 4.73
N ARG A 56 22.80 -29.13 5.19
CA ARG A 56 24.11 -29.60 5.68
C ARG A 56 24.03 -30.18 7.09
N GLU A 57 23.28 -29.55 7.98
CA GLU A 57 23.22 -29.89 9.41
C GLU A 57 22.04 -30.80 9.77
N GLY A 58 21.09 -30.99 8.85
CA GLY A 58 19.87 -31.77 9.05
C GLY A 58 18.77 -31.02 9.82
N VAL A 59 19.06 -29.85 10.37
CA VAL A 59 18.13 -29.01 11.13
C VAL A 59 18.40 -27.54 10.85
N PHE A 60 17.35 -26.72 10.92
CA PHE A 60 17.49 -25.27 10.85
C PHE A 60 18.24 -24.72 12.08
N PRO A 61 19.06 -23.67 11.94
CA PRO A 61 19.68 -23.02 13.09
C PRO A 61 18.61 -22.49 14.05
N LEU A 62 18.87 -22.55 15.36
CA LEU A 62 17.95 -22.02 16.38
C LEU A 62 16.48 -22.48 16.21
N ALA A 63 16.25 -23.75 15.84
CA ALA A 63 14.91 -24.33 15.65
C ALA A 63 14.17 -24.62 16.98
N ASP A 64 14.15 -23.63 17.89
CA ASP A 64 13.51 -23.69 19.20
C ASP A 64 12.10 -23.05 19.20
N SER A 65 11.58 -22.72 18.02
CA SER A 65 10.29 -22.05 17.79
C SER A 65 10.18 -20.60 18.30
N ARG A 66 11.28 -19.98 18.74
CA ARG A 66 11.30 -18.57 19.16
C ARG A 66 11.81 -17.67 18.03
N PHE A 67 11.47 -16.39 18.08
CA PHE A 67 12.10 -15.41 17.20
C PHE A 67 13.49 -15.04 17.69
N HIS A 68 14.43 -15.07 16.75
CA HIS A 68 15.81 -14.63 16.90
C HIS A 68 16.11 -13.59 15.83
N ARG A 69 17.15 -12.77 16.02
CA ARG A 69 17.60 -11.93 14.91
C ARG A 69 18.28 -12.83 13.88
N VAL A 70 18.15 -12.47 12.60
CA VAL A 70 18.84 -13.19 11.51
C VAL A 70 20.36 -13.26 11.76
N GLN A 71 20.94 -12.22 12.37
CA GLN A 71 22.35 -12.20 12.75
C GLN A 71 22.73 -13.36 13.69
N ASP A 72 21.85 -13.70 14.63
CA ASP A 72 22.11 -14.75 15.62
C ASP A 72 21.99 -16.14 14.98
N ALA A 73 21.02 -16.31 14.06
CA ALA A 73 20.79 -17.58 13.36
C ALA A 73 21.88 -17.93 12.34
N LEU A 74 22.41 -16.94 11.62
CA LEU A 74 23.49 -17.15 10.64
C LEU A 74 24.87 -17.31 11.29
N GLY A 75 25.01 -16.90 12.55
CA GLY A 75 26.26 -16.94 13.30
C GLY A 75 27.34 -15.97 12.76
N PRO A 76 28.58 -16.07 13.27
CA PRO A 76 29.71 -15.28 12.80
C PRO A 76 30.16 -15.75 11.41
N GLN A 77 29.48 -15.28 10.37
CA GLN A 77 29.91 -15.44 8.99
C GLN A 77 31.06 -14.45 8.71
N PRO A 78 32.21 -14.89 8.17
CA PRO A 78 33.30 -13.99 7.83
C PRO A 78 32.90 -13.06 6.68
N GLY A 79 32.79 -11.75 6.95
CA GLY A 79 32.69 -10.69 5.94
C GLY A 79 31.56 -9.68 6.14
N ILE A 80 31.67 -8.53 5.45
CA ILE A 80 30.73 -7.39 5.49
C ILE A 80 29.30 -7.79 5.05
N GLN A 81 29.16 -8.86 4.27
CA GLN A 81 27.87 -9.28 3.71
C GLN A 81 26.89 -9.77 4.78
N ALA A 82 27.35 -10.45 5.83
CA ALA A 82 26.45 -11.02 6.83
C ALA A 82 25.70 -9.94 7.63
N ALA A 83 26.41 -8.87 8.02
CA ALA A 83 25.80 -7.73 8.69
C ALA A 83 24.76 -7.01 7.81
N LYS A 84 25.02 -6.93 6.49
CA LYS A 84 24.08 -6.35 5.54
C LYS A 84 22.84 -7.23 5.33
N LEU A 85 23.02 -8.55 5.29
CA LEU A 85 21.93 -9.51 5.12
C LEU A 85 21.04 -9.64 6.36
N ALA A 86 21.51 -9.23 7.54
CA ALA A 86 20.72 -9.21 8.76
C ALA A 86 19.80 -7.98 8.89
N ARG A 87 19.80 -7.08 7.90
CA ARG A 87 19.00 -5.86 7.90
C ARG A 87 18.13 -5.76 6.64
N ASP A 88 16.98 -5.15 6.79
CA ASP A 88 16.07 -4.86 5.68
C ASP A 88 16.50 -3.63 4.86
N GLY A 89 15.67 -3.22 3.91
CA GLY A 89 15.90 -2.06 3.05
C GLY A 89 15.83 -0.72 3.78
N TRP A 90 15.22 -0.66 4.96
CA TRP A 90 15.17 0.51 5.83
C TRP A 90 16.28 0.52 6.88
N GLY A 91 17.03 -0.58 7.00
CA GLY A 91 18.13 -0.75 7.94
C GLY A 91 17.72 -1.35 9.27
N HIS A 92 16.48 -1.79 9.45
CA HIS A 92 16.03 -2.48 10.67
C HIS A 92 16.47 -3.94 10.67
N PRO A 93 16.58 -4.59 11.84
CA PRO A 93 16.91 -6.01 11.91
C PRO A 93 15.83 -6.89 11.28
N LEU A 94 16.24 -7.91 10.53
CA LEU A 94 15.37 -9.00 10.15
C LEU A 94 15.26 -10.02 11.29
N TRP A 95 14.04 -10.54 11.46
CA TRP A 95 13.71 -11.56 12.45
C TRP A 95 13.54 -12.92 11.79
N TYR A 96 13.87 -13.97 12.53
CA TYR A 96 13.90 -15.34 12.06
C TYR A 96 13.31 -16.29 13.10
N ARG A 97 12.58 -17.30 12.66
CA ARG A 97 12.31 -18.49 13.47
C ARG A 97 12.21 -19.74 12.61
N ALA A 98 12.45 -20.91 13.20
CA ALA A 98 12.14 -22.19 12.59
C ALA A 98 11.27 -23.04 13.51
N VAL A 99 10.21 -23.61 12.94
CA VAL A 99 9.20 -24.41 13.63
C VAL A 99 8.87 -25.61 12.75
N ARG A 100 9.04 -26.83 13.27
CA ARG A 100 8.61 -28.09 12.61
C ARG A 100 9.11 -28.24 11.16
N GLY A 101 10.33 -27.81 10.88
CA GLY A 101 10.93 -27.96 9.55
C GLY A 101 10.52 -26.90 8.52
N THR A 102 9.81 -25.85 8.96
CA THR A 102 9.61 -24.63 8.17
C THR A 102 10.36 -23.47 8.82
N HIS A 103 10.96 -22.60 8.02
CA HIS A 103 11.50 -21.34 8.48
C HIS A 103 10.67 -20.14 8.05
N GLN A 104 10.80 -19.08 8.84
CA GLN A 104 10.16 -17.82 8.61
C GLN A 104 11.16 -16.68 8.78
N LEU A 105 11.00 -15.67 7.94
CA LEU A 105 11.65 -14.37 8.06
C LEU A 105 10.60 -13.27 8.17
N ILE A 106 10.87 -12.27 8.99
CA ILE A 106 10.03 -11.07 9.13
C ILE A 106 10.89 -9.82 9.02
N SER A 107 10.42 -8.85 8.24
CA SER A 107 10.81 -7.45 8.30
C SER A 107 9.67 -6.69 8.94
N TYR A 108 9.96 -5.79 9.89
CA TYR A 108 8.92 -4.96 10.52
C TYR A 108 8.61 -3.67 9.75
N GLY A 109 8.71 -3.74 8.42
CA GLY A 109 8.52 -2.58 7.55
C GLY A 109 9.43 -1.38 7.90
N ALA A 110 9.04 -0.21 7.42
CA ALA A 110 9.76 1.04 7.59
C ALA A 110 9.70 1.61 9.03
N ASP A 111 8.65 1.29 9.78
CA ASP A 111 8.49 1.77 11.16
C ASP A 111 9.26 0.91 12.19
N GLY A 112 9.75 -0.27 11.77
CA GLY A 112 10.58 -1.14 12.59
C GLY A 112 9.84 -1.77 13.76
N SER A 113 8.50 -1.71 13.76
CA SER A 113 7.63 -2.22 14.82
C SER A 113 6.72 -3.33 14.27
N ALA A 114 6.52 -4.40 15.04
CA ALA A 114 5.67 -5.49 14.58
C ALA A 114 4.20 -5.06 14.53
N ASP A 115 3.55 -5.26 13.38
CA ASP A 115 2.10 -5.01 13.19
C ASP A 115 1.22 -5.96 14.03
N GLN A 116 1.81 -7.07 14.50
CA GLN A 116 1.11 -8.11 15.24
C GLN A 116 2.05 -8.88 16.16
N ASN A 117 1.49 -9.46 17.22
CA ASN A 117 2.25 -10.34 18.11
C ASN A 117 2.53 -11.69 17.42
N TYR A 118 3.76 -11.84 16.92
CA TYR A 118 4.18 -13.04 16.21
C TYR A 118 4.51 -14.23 17.12
N ASP A 119 4.79 -13.99 18.41
CA ASP A 119 5.11 -15.06 19.37
C ASP A 119 3.89 -15.93 19.66
N ASP A 120 2.72 -15.32 19.79
CA ASP A 120 1.48 -16.01 20.18
C ASP A 120 0.75 -16.67 18.99
N GLN A 121 1.07 -16.27 17.75
CA GLN A 121 0.36 -16.78 16.58
C GLN A 121 1.08 -17.97 15.94
N ASN A 122 0.36 -19.11 15.86
CA ASN A 122 0.75 -20.21 15.01
C ASN A 122 0.43 -19.88 13.55
N LEU A 123 1.38 -19.24 12.88
CA LEU A 123 1.20 -18.69 11.55
C LEU A 123 0.82 -19.75 10.54
N TYR A 124 1.29 -20.97 10.72
CA TYR A 124 0.97 -22.11 9.87
C TYR A 124 -0.50 -22.53 9.89
N ALA A 125 -1.27 -22.10 10.89
CA ALA A 125 -2.71 -22.36 10.97
C ALA A 125 -3.55 -21.31 10.23
N ALA A 126 -2.99 -20.15 9.89
CA ALA A 126 -3.71 -19.08 9.21
C ALA A 126 -3.78 -19.33 7.70
N ARG A 127 -4.92 -19.00 7.08
CA ARG A 127 -5.06 -19.02 5.61
C ARG A 127 -4.22 -17.90 5.02
N PHE A 128 -3.09 -18.23 4.42
CA PHE A 128 -2.23 -17.26 3.74
C PHE A 128 -2.82 -16.86 2.39
N GLN A 129 -2.77 -15.57 2.09
CA GLN A 129 -2.93 -15.09 0.72
C GLN A 129 -1.55 -14.76 0.13
N PRO A 130 -1.24 -15.20 -1.11
CA PRO A 130 -0.04 -14.73 -1.79
C PRO A 130 -0.08 -13.22 -1.95
N VAL A 131 1.07 -12.55 -1.83
CA VAL A 131 1.18 -11.11 -2.09
C VAL A 131 0.99 -10.89 -3.61
N VAL A 132 -0.08 -10.19 -3.99
CA VAL A 132 -0.41 -9.88 -5.40
C VAL A 132 -0.06 -8.43 -5.77
N ASP A 133 0.02 -7.53 -4.79
CA ASP A 133 0.23 -6.09 -4.99
C ASP A 133 1.57 -5.61 -4.43
N ALA A 134 2.00 -4.41 -4.83
CA ALA A 134 3.19 -3.75 -4.26
C ALA A 134 3.02 -3.62 -2.73
N PRO A 135 3.92 -4.18 -1.91
CA PRO A 135 3.79 -4.08 -0.47
C PRO A 135 3.93 -2.62 -0.02
N ASP A 136 3.00 -2.16 0.80
CA ASP A 136 3.17 -0.92 1.55
C ASP A 136 4.47 -1.03 2.39
N PRO A 137 5.40 -0.06 2.26
CA PRO A 137 6.70 -0.10 2.93
C PRO A 137 6.61 -0.16 4.45
N ARG A 138 5.48 0.17 5.07
CA ARG A 138 5.32 0.13 6.53
C ARG A 138 4.82 -1.20 7.06
N ASN A 139 4.17 -2.00 6.22
CA ASN A 139 3.63 -3.26 6.69
C ASN A 139 4.73 -4.31 6.85
N ASP A 140 4.50 -5.23 7.78
CA ASP A 140 5.40 -6.34 8.00
C ASP A 140 5.50 -7.22 6.74
N LEU A 141 6.73 -7.44 6.28
CA LEU A 141 7.01 -8.39 5.22
C LEU A 141 7.34 -9.74 5.83
N VAL A 142 6.49 -10.73 5.56
CA VAL A 142 6.67 -12.08 6.07
C VAL A 142 6.99 -13.02 4.92
N LEU A 143 8.10 -13.76 5.04
CA LEU A 143 8.48 -14.83 4.12
C LEU A 143 8.48 -16.16 4.87
N ILE A 144 7.74 -17.13 4.37
CA ILE A 144 7.61 -18.48 4.92
C ILE A 144 7.95 -19.47 3.80
N ASP A 145 8.92 -20.36 4.03
CA ASP A 145 9.35 -21.35 3.02
C ASP A 145 9.54 -20.75 1.62
N ALA A 146 10.31 -19.65 1.55
CA ALA A 146 10.61 -18.90 0.32
C ALA A 146 9.40 -18.21 -0.36
N ARG A 147 8.23 -18.17 0.27
CA ARG A 147 7.03 -17.49 -0.23
C ARG A 147 6.72 -16.28 0.63
N PHE A 148 6.53 -15.13 -0.01
CA PHE A 148 5.96 -13.97 0.68
C PHE A 148 4.48 -14.21 0.93
N VAL A 149 4.06 -13.96 2.17
CA VAL A 149 2.67 -14.13 2.58
C VAL A 149 2.11 -12.78 3.02
N ARG A 150 0.92 -12.44 2.53
CA ARG A 150 0.15 -11.30 3.01
C ARG A 150 -0.56 -11.75 4.29
N ARG A 151 -0.41 -10.99 5.36
CA ARG A 151 -1.21 -11.16 6.58
C ARG A 151 -2.45 -10.28 6.47
N PRO A 152 -3.54 -10.57 7.20
CA PRO A 152 -4.45 -9.50 7.56
C PRO A 152 -3.58 -8.39 8.15
N PHE A 153 -3.63 -7.20 7.56
CA PHE A 153 -3.02 -6.00 8.12
C PHE A 153 -3.42 -5.94 9.61
N GLY A 154 -2.56 -5.42 10.49
CA GLY A 154 -2.88 -5.29 11.92
C GLY A 154 -4.11 -4.39 12.16
N SER A 155 -4.07 -3.48 13.14
CA SER A 155 -5.11 -2.45 13.29
C SER A 155 -5.50 -1.77 11.95
N ARG A 156 -4.52 -1.64 11.04
CA ARG A 156 -4.62 -1.06 9.68
C ARG A 156 -5.54 -1.78 8.67
N SER A 157 -6.02 -3.00 8.96
CA SER A 157 -7.03 -3.62 8.07
C SER A 157 -8.33 -2.84 8.07
N ARG A 158 -8.64 -2.21 9.20
CA ARG A 158 -9.88 -1.50 9.43
C ARG A 158 -9.97 -0.24 8.58
N GLU A 159 -8.87 0.50 8.52
CA GLU A 159 -8.67 1.66 7.65
C GLU A 159 -8.92 1.29 6.18
N PHE A 160 -8.29 0.21 5.71
CA PHE A 160 -8.43 -0.24 4.33
C PHE A 160 -9.84 -0.73 4.02
N GLU A 161 -10.45 -1.49 4.94
CA GLU A 161 -11.87 -1.89 4.85
C GLU A 161 -12.79 -0.66 4.76
N THR A 162 -12.50 0.37 5.56
CA THR A 162 -13.24 1.64 5.58
C THR A 162 -13.12 2.40 4.27
N ILE A 163 -11.90 2.57 3.75
CA ILE A 163 -11.64 3.23 2.46
C ILE A 163 -12.37 2.52 1.33
N ASN A 164 -12.30 1.18 1.29
CA ASN A 164 -13.01 0.39 0.28
C ASN A 164 -14.53 0.53 0.39
N ALA A 165 -15.06 0.51 1.62
CA ALA A 165 -16.49 0.69 1.86
C ALA A 165 -16.97 2.07 1.39
N ILE A 166 -16.26 3.14 1.80
CA ILE A 166 -16.54 4.52 1.39
C ILE A 166 -16.49 4.65 -0.14
N ASN A 167 -15.46 4.11 -0.79
CA ASN A 167 -15.31 4.19 -2.24
C ASN A 167 -16.43 3.44 -2.98
N ALA A 168 -16.84 2.26 -2.50
CA ALA A 168 -17.95 1.51 -3.06
C ALA A 168 -19.28 2.28 -2.98
N ILE A 169 -19.56 2.90 -1.82
CA ILE A 169 -20.75 3.74 -1.64
C ILE A 169 -20.69 4.97 -2.56
N PHE A 170 -19.53 5.59 -2.69
CA PHE A 170 -19.35 6.76 -3.57
C PHE A 170 -19.64 6.42 -5.02
N ILE A 171 -19.09 5.31 -5.55
CA ILE A 171 -19.33 4.85 -6.92
C ILE A 171 -20.83 4.63 -7.15
N ALA A 172 -21.51 3.93 -6.23
CA ALA A 172 -22.95 3.70 -6.31
C ALA A 172 -23.75 5.01 -6.28
N SER A 173 -23.36 5.95 -5.41
CA SER A 173 -24.00 7.26 -5.28
C SER A 173 -23.79 8.13 -6.52
N ALA A 174 -22.61 8.06 -7.15
CA ALA A 174 -22.31 8.75 -8.40
C ALA A 174 -23.12 8.18 -9.56
N SER A 175 -23.27 6.84 -9.65
CA SER A 175 -24.16 6.20 -10.63
C SER A 175 -25.62 6.62 -10.43
N PHE A 176 -26.11 6.63 -9.20
CA PHE A 176 -27.45 7.15 -8.87
C PHE A 176 -27.60 8.61 -9.32
N ALA A 177 -26.58 9.44 -9.10
CA ALA A 177 -26.61 10.85 -9.46
C ALA A 177 -26.65 11.11 -10.96
N ILE A 178 -26.00 10.27 -11.76
CA ILE A 178 -26.08 10.33 -13.23
C ILE A 178 -27.52 10.11 -13.70
N ASP A 179 -28.20 9.11 -13.14
CA ASP A 179 -29.56 8.74 -13.55
C ASP A 179 -30.63 9.72 -13.04
N ASN A 180 -30.45 10.24 -11.83
CA ASN A 180 -31.47 11.02 -11.11
C ASN A 180 -31.17 12.54 -11.07
N ASN A 181 -30.03 12.97 -11.63
CA ASN A 181 -29.54 14.34 -11.61
C ASN A 181 -29.46 14.95 -10.18
N ARG A 182 -29.22 14.10 -9.17
CA ARG A 182 -28.98 14.46 -7.77
C ARG A 182 -28.29 13.30 -7.04
N TYR A 183 -27.46 13.59 -6.04
CA TYR A 183 -26.98 12.54 -5.13
C TYR A 183 -28.11 11.94 -4.28
N PRO A 184 -27.95 10.71 -3.76
CA PRO A 184 -28.94 10.06 -2.92
C PRO A 184 -29.04 10.75 -1.54
N GLY A 185 -30.21 10.69 -0.93
CA GLY A 185 -30.52 11.40 0.30
C GLY A 185 -30.53 12.94 0.14
N SER A 186 -30.83 13.63 1.23
CA SER A 186 -30.77 15.09 1.34
C SER A 186 -30.51 15.49 2.79
N ALA A 187 -29.23 15.56 3.16
CA ALA A 187 -28.82 15.73 4.54
C ALA A 187 -27.77 16.85 4.66
N ALA A 188 -28.16 17.95 5.29
CA ALA A 188 -27.26 19.07 5.61
C ALA A 188 -26.35 18.78 6.82
N GLU A 189 -26.57 17.66 7.50
CA GLU A 189 -25.75 17.17 8.61
C GLU A 189 -25.44 15.69 8.34
N PHE A 190 -24.42 15.14 9.00
CA PHE A 190 -24.11 13.73 8.86
C PHE A 190 -25.26 12.84 9.33
N ARG A 191 -25.66 11.91 8.46
CA ARG A 191 -26.67 10.88 8.73
C ARG A 191 -26.06 9.50 8.47
N PRO A 192 -26.54 8.43 9.14
CA PRO A 192 -26.07 7.08 8.86
C PRO A 192 -26.34 6.67 7.41
N VAL A 193 -25.38 5.99 6.78
CA VAL A 193 -25.50 5.47 5.40
C VAL A 193 -26.68 4.50 5.23
N SER A 194 -27.18 3.89 6.31
CA SER A 194 -28.38 3.05 6.26
C SER A 194 -29.62 3.76 5.71
N GLU A 195 -29.71 5.09 5.82
CA GLU A 195 -30.82 5.87 5.26
C GLU A 195 -30.81 5.87 3.71
N LEU A 196 -29.66 5.60 3.08
CA LEU A 196 -29.52 5.53 1.63
C LEU A 196 -29.94 4.19 1.02
N ALA A 197 -30.26 3.18 1.85
CA ALA A 197 -30.48 1.80 1.40
C ALA A 197 -31.60 1.69 0.35
N ALA A 198 -32.70 2.43 0.51
CA ALA A 198 -33.84 2.38 -0.41
C ALA A 198 -33.55 3.01 -1.78
N GLU A 199 -32.55 3.90 -1.87
CA GLU A 199 -32.15 4.58 -3.11
C GLU A 199 -31.00 3.83 -3.82
N LEU A 200 -30.07 3.25 -3.06
CA LEU A 200 -28.86 2.63 -3.59
C LEU A 200 -28.98 1.12 -3.81
N ALA A 201 -29.64 0.39 -2.91
CA ALA A 201 -29.68 -1.07 -2.95
C ALA A 201 -31.06 -1.60 -3.40
N PRO A 202 -31.12 -2.70 -4.17
CA PRO A 202 -29.98 -3.46 -4.72
C PRO A 202 -29.48 -2.93 -6.08
N THR A 203 -30.06 -1.84 -6.59
CA THR A 203 -29.90 -1.41 -8.00
C THR A 203 -28.48 -0.93 -8.33
N TYR A 204 -27.91 -0.07 -7.49
CA TYR A 204 -26.60 0.57 -7.71
C TYR A 204 -25.48 -0.10 -6.92
N ILE A 205 -25.84 -0.78 -5.82
CA ILE A 205 -24.95 -1.61 -5.01
C ILE A 205 -25.74 -2.81 -4.47
N GLN A 206 -25.18 -4.00 -4.61
CA GLN A 206 -25.86 -5.23 -4.18
C GLN A 206 -25.95 -5.30 -2.65
N ASP A 207 -24.82 -5.13 -1.99
CA ASP A 207 -24.70 -5.16 -0.53
C ASP A 207 -24.10 -3.82 -0.07
N LEU A 208 -24.94 -2.97 0.53
CA LEU A 208 -24.52 -1.64 1.01
C LEU A 208 -23.70 -1.78 2.31
N PRO A 209 -22.41 -1.39 2.33
CA PRO A 209 -21.64 -1.37 3.56
C PRO A 209 -22.23 -0.33 4.52
N LEU A 210 -22.64 -0.77 5.71
CA LEU A 210 -23.24 0.10 6.72
C LEU A 210 -22.25 0.57 7.79
N ASN A 211 -21.19 -0.22 7.99
CA ASN A 211 -20.20 0.03 9.02
C ASN A 211 -18.79 0.11 8.41
N ASP A 212 -17.92 0.84 9.09
CA ASP A 212 -16.50 0.91 8.81
C ASP A 212 -15.74 -0.30 9.40
N GLY A 213 -14.42 -0.32 9.22
CA GLY A 213 -13.57 -1.41 9.71
C GLY A 213 -13.48 -1.50 11.24
N TRP A 214 -13.86 -0.44 11.97
CA TRP A 214 -13.98 -0.46 13.43
C TRP A 214 -15.38 -0.87 13.90
N GLY A 215 -16.29 -1.20 12.98
CA GLY A 215 -17.67 -1.57 13.26
C GLY A 215 -18.56 -0.39 13.65
N ARG A 216 -18.13 0.86 13.36
CA ARG A 216 -18.95 2.06 13.56
C ARG A 216 -19.77 2.34 12.32
N PRO A 217 -20.95 2.98 12.46
CA PRO A 217 -21.74 3.37 11.29
C PRO A 217 -20.98 4.34 10.39
N LEU A 218 -20.96 4.04 9.09
CA LEU A 218 -20.56 5.02 8.09
C LEU A 218 -21.62 6.12 8.01
N VAL A 219 -21.19 7.36 7.82
CA VAL A 219 -22.08 8.51 7.71
C VAL A 219 -21.91 9.21 6.38
N TYR A 220 -22.97 9.88 5.94
CA TYR A 220 -22.98 10.70 4.74
C TYR A 220 -23.59 12.07 5.01
N ALA A 221 -23.24 13.04 4.18
CA ALA A 221 -23.97 14.28 4.06
C ALA A 221 -24.14 14.61 2.57
N SER A 222 -25.29 15.17 2.21
CA SER A 222 -25.57 15.62 0.84
C SER A 222 -26.29 16.96 0.86
N HIS A 223 -25.58 18.00 0.45
CA HIS A 223 -26.10 19.36 0.41
C HIS A 223 -25.57 20.10 -0.81
N ALA A 224 -26.45 20.87 -1.48
CA ALA A 224 -26.09 21.75 -2.59
C ALA A 224 -25.26 21.10 -3.73
N GLY A 225 -25.45 19.79 -3.98
CA GLY A 225 -24.71 19.05 -5.01
C GLY A 225 -23.35 18.49 -4.55
N THR A 226 -22.94 18.76 -3.31
CA THR A 226 -21.81 18.11 -2.65
C THR A 226 -22.29 16.83 -1.98
N PHE A 227 -21.49 15.77 -2.11
CA PHE A 227 -21.69 14.50 -1.41
C PHE A 227 -20.42 14.16 -0.64
N VAL A 228 -20.60 13.91 0.67
CA VAL A 228 -19.52 13.61 1.61
C VAL A 228 -19.83 12.27 2.25
N LEU A 229 -18.82 11.41 2.32
CA LEU A 229 -18.84 10.17 3.09
C LEU A 229 -17.75 10.25 4.16
N ALA A 230 -18.02 9.74 5.34
CA ALA A 230 -17.06 9.72 6.42
C ALA A 230 -17.18 8.47 7.31
N SER A 231 -16.05 8.07 7.87
CA SER A 231 -15.90 7.32 9.10
C SER A 231 -15.20 8.22 10.12
N PHE A 232 -15.64 8.19 11.36
CA PHE A 232 -14.99 8.91 12.47
C PHE A 232 -13.99 8.02 13.22
N GLY A 233 -13.40 7.07 12.52
CA GLY A 233 -12.31 6.24 13.01
C GLY A 233 -12.67 5.37 14.22
N GLU A 234 -11.65 5.04 15.00
CA GLU A 234 -11.75 4.10 16.13
C GLU A 234 -12.60 4.66 17.29
N ASN A 235 -12.45 5.96 17.56
CA ASN A 235 -13.14 6.62 18.66
C ASN A 235 -14.61 6.96 18.32
N GLY A 236 -14.98 7.00 17.03
CA GLY A 236 -16.32 7.34 16.55
C GLY A 236 -16.70 8.81 16.79
N VAL A 237 -15.72 9.69 17.01
CA VAL A 237 -15.90 11.11 17.31
C VAL A 237 -15.22 11.92 16.20
N PRO A 238 -15.94 12.82 15.51
CA PRO A 238 -15.33 13.66 14.48
C PRO A 238 -14.23 14.53 15.07
N GLU A 239 -13.02 14.41 14.53
CA GLU A 239 -11.84 15.15 14.97
C GLU A 239 -11.82 16.57 14.41
N VAL A 240 -12.49 16.76 13.27
CA VAL A 240 -12.61 18.04 12.58
C VAL A 240 -14.09 18.35 12.33
N ALA A 241 -14.44 19.64 12.40
CA ALA A 241 -15.72 20.10 11.89
C ALA A 241 -15.71 20.02 10.36
N TYR A 242 -16.32 18.96 9.81
CA TYR A 242 -16.53 18.85 8.37
C TYR A 242 -17.71 19.71 7.97
N TYR A 243 -17.46 20.73 7.14
CA TYR A 243 -18.52 21.56 6.61
C TYR A 243 -19.18 20.83 5.43
N THR A 244 -20.51 20.76 5.40
CA THR A 244 -21.25 20.21 4.25
C THR A 244 -21.18 21.11 3.01
N ASP A 245 -20.72 22.35 3.21
CA ASP A 245 -20.54 23.34 2.16
C ASP A 245 -19.13 23.30 1.56
N LEU A 246 -18.34 22.25 1.85
CA LEU A 246 -17.03 22.07 1.27
C LEU A 246 -17.17 22.01 -0.27
N PRO A 247 -16.57 22.96 -1.01
CA PRO A 247 -16.58 22.89 -2.45
C PRO A 247 -15.73 21.69 -2.91
N CYS A 248 -16.12 21.04 -4.00
CA CYS A 248 -15.43 19.88 -4.58
C CYS A 248 -13.96 20.14 -5.02
N ASN A 249 -13.44 21.35 -4.81
CA ASN A 249 -12.10 21.78 -5.15
C ASN A 249 -11.19 21.98 -3.93
N LEU A 250 -11.57 21.50 -2.74
CA LEU A 250 -10.65 21.51 -1.60
C LEU A 250 -9.47 20.58 -1.88
N GLN A 251 -8.35 21.18 -2.31
CA GLN A 251 -7.05 20.66 -1.97
C GLN A 251 -7.01 20.57 -0.44
N ALA A 252 -6.60 19.40 0.07
CA ALA A 252 -6.47 19.04 1.47
C ALA A 252 -6.36 20.25 2.40
N PHE A 253 -7.20 20.30 3.45
CA PHE A 253 -7.19 21.32 4.49
C PHE A 253 -5.75 21.81 4.74
N GLY A 254 -5.49 23.10 4.56
CA GLY A 254 -4.17 23.70 4.83
C GLY A 254 -3.79 23.74 6.32
N GLY A 255 -4.53 23.03 7.17
CA GLY A 255 -4.11 22.66 8.51
C GLY A 255 -3.31 21.36 8.43
N GLU A 256 -2.40 21.16 9.37
CA GLU A 256 -1.70 19.88 9.53
C GLU A 256 -2.79 18.81 9.78
N VAL A 257 -3.20 18.10 8.72
CA VAL A 257 -4.10 16.95 8.84
C VAL A 257 -3.41 16.04 9.83
N THR A 258 -3.97 15.87 11.02
CA THR A 258 -3.46 14.95 12.02
C THR A 258 -3.74 13.56 11.47
N ILE A 259 -2.74 13.01 10.78
CA ILE A 259 -2.81 11.71 10.11
C ILE A 259 -2.53 10.60 11.13
N ASP A 260 -3.29 10.60 12.21
CA ASP A 260 -3.15 9.65 13.29
C ASP A 260 -3.82 8.33 12.89
N GLU A 261 -3.21 7.21 13.27
CA GLU A 261 -3.83 5.89 13.07
C GLU A 261 -5.17 5.84 13.80
N GLY A 262 -6.19 5.24 13.18
CA GLY A 262 -7.54 5.26 13.75
C GLY A 262 -8.28 6.59 13.68
N GLY A 263 -7.74 7.63 13.02
CA GLY A 263 -8.41 8.91 12.81
C GLY A 263 -9.52 8.87 11.76
N ASP A 264 -10.11 10.04 11.49
CA ASP A 264 -11.22 10.17 10.55
C ASP A 264 -10.82 9.82 9.10
N VAL A 265 -11.70 9.11 8.38
CA VAL A 265 -11.55 8.83 6.94
C VAL A 265 -12.69 9.50 6.19
N VAL A 266 -12.38 10.49 5.36
CA VAL A 266 -13.40 11.35 4.73
C VAL A 266 -13.16 11.43 3.23
N GLN A 267 -14.21 11.18 2.44
CA GLN A 267 -14.23 11.38 0.99
C GLN A 267 -15.22 12.47 0.62
N VAL A 268 -14.77 13.45 -0.17
CA VAL A 268 -15.55 14.58 -0.68
C VAL A 268 -15.44 14.61 -2.19
N CYS A 269 -16.58 14.57 -2.89
CA CYS A 269 -16.64 14.62 -4.36
C CYS A 269 -15.69 13.63 -5.06
N GLY A 270 -15.52 12.43 -4.50
CA GLY A 270 -14.72 11.34 -5.06
C GLY A 270 -13.24 11.39 -4.71
N VAL A 271 -12.79 12.40 -3.98
CA VAL A 271 -11.41 12.52 -3.51
C VAL A 271 -11.38 12.35 -1.99
N PHE A 272 -10.46 11.56 -1.47
CA PHE A 272 -10.24 11.49 -0.03
C PHE A 272 -9.64 12.81 0.47
N ALA A 273 -10.32 13.44 1.42
CA ALA A 273 -9.90 14.70 2.06
C ALA A 273 -9.07 14.44 3.33
N ASN A 274 -9.33 13.33 4.02
CA ASN A 274 -8.52 12.80 5.10
C ASN A 274 -8.45 11.27 4.96
N TRP A 275 -7.25 10.72 5.09
CA TRP A 275 -7.02 9.28 5.07
C TRP A 275 -5.77 8.92 5.86
N PRO A 276 -5.64 7.68 6.33
CA PRO A 276 -4.54 7.23 7.18
C PRO A 276 -3.18 7.33 6.49
N ARG A 277 -2.12 7.54 7.26
CA ARG A 277 -0.80 7.83 6.72
C ARG A 277 -0.27 6.60 5.97
N GLY A 278 0.15 6.79 4.72
CA GLY A 278 0.85 5.75 3.93
C GLY A 278 -0.04 4.92 3.01
N THR A 279 -1.36 5.09 3.03
CA THR A 279 -2.24 4.59 1.97
C THR A 279 -2.41 5.69 0.93
N GLU A 280 -1.70 5.67 -0.20
CA GLU A 280 -2.17 6.46 -1.34
C GLU A 280 -3.50 5.85 -1.82
N PRO A 281 -4.57 6.63 -2.03
CA PRO A 281 -5.84 6.12 -2.54
C PRO A 281 -5.74 5.54 -3.95
#